data_AF-A0A7S2NPT6-F1
#
_entry.id   AF-A0A7S2NPT6-F1
#
_cell.length_a   1.000
_cell.length_b   1.000
_cell.length_c   1.000
_cell.angle_alpha   90.00
_cell.angle_beta   90.00
_cell.angle_gamma   90.00
#
_symmetry.space_group_name_H-M   'P 1'
#
loop_
_entity.id
_entity.type
_entity.pdbx_description
1 polymer ?
#
loop_
_entity_poly.entity_id
_entity_poly.type
_entity_poly.pdbx_seq_one_letter_code
_entity_poly.pdbx_strand_id
1 'polypeptide(L)'
;TPEAEEEERQARRSLGFQLFVKFLVWQHLAEAIGCRQGPIGGHFGVPNNWRYRLSLGTLKYPLLPFLGKTRNLVDLLVHISFFVAGAAFLRAKEYGTRSIRLLCACDAWICCSDLSQFFASSGHAYFSMLFSACFPENQGRLAGIQTGLILQWLFAGIGKLGPWFTYVNAPFMLQSRLLAGQRWLFNLLVKSPTDLQPTALGAAVAHAAAAVEYVAPLALMFPRRPAPRSLAPSPTPTEEGAESGAPPEEGA
;
A
#
# COMPACT_ATOMS: atom_id res chain seq x y z
N THR A 1 -3.80 29.88 18.26
CA THR A 1 -4.43 30.70 17.19
C THR A 1 -4.90 29.76 16.09
N PRO A 2 -5.87 30.15 15.26
CA PRO A 2 -6.32 29.33 14.11
C PRO A 2 -5.17 28.93 13.18
N GLU A 3 -4.13 29.76 13.08
CA GLU A 3 -2.91 29.47 12.33
C GLU A 3 -2.12 28.30 12.94
N ALA A 4 -1.90 28.31 14.26
CA ALA A 4 -1.21 27.21 14.96
C ALA A 4 -1.96 25.88 14.83
N GLU A 5 -3.30 25.89 14.84
CA GLU A 5 -4.10 24.68 14.63
C GLU A 5 -3.95 24.11 13.20
N GLU A 6 -3.85 24.98 12.18
CA GLU A 6 -3.68 24.54 10.80
C GLU A 6 -2.26 24.03 10.54
N GLU A 7 -1.24 24.68 11.11
CA GLU A 7 0.15 24.20 11.08
C GLU A 7 0.29 22.82 11.72
N GLU A 8 -0.31 22.62 12.91
CA GLU A 8 -0.31 21.32 13.57
C GLU A 8 -1.01 20.24 12.73
N ARG A 9 -2.13 20.59 12.10
CA ARG A 9 -2.86 19.68 11.21
C ARG A 9 -2.04 19.30 9.98
N GLN A 10 -1.34 20.26 9.38
CA GLN A 10 -0.46 20.02 8.25
C GLN A 10 0.73 19.13 8.64
N ALA A 11 1.33 19.37 9.81
CA ALA A 11 2.40 18.54 10.35
C ALA A 11 1.94 17.09 10.57
N ARG A 12 0.75 16.88 11.16
CA ARG A 12 0.16 15.54 11.36
C ARG A 12 -0.09 14.82 10.04
N ARG A 13 -0.63 15.51 9.02
CA ARG A 13 -0.84 14.95 7.67
C ARG A 13 0.48 14.54 7.01
N SER A 14 1.49 15.40 7.10
CA SER A 14 2.83 15.13 6.57
C SER A 14 3.47 13.91 7.24
N LEU A 15 3.38 13.81 8.57
CA LEU A 15 3.87 12.67 9.33
C LEU A 15 3.14 11.38 8.96
N GLY A 16 1.80 11.41 8.87
CA GLY A 16 1.00 10.25 8.48
C GLY A 16 1.38 9.72 7.10
N PHE A 17 1.56 10.62 6.13
CA PHE A 17 2.04 10.27 4.79
C PHE A 17 3.45 9.66 4.83
N GLN A 18 4.37 10.25 5.58
CA GLN A 18 5.74 9.75 5.70
C GLN A 18 5.76 8.33 6.28
N LEU A 19 4.99 8.08 7.34
CA LEU A 19 4.87 6.76 7.96
C LEU A 19 4.28 5.75 6.98
N PHE A 20 3.25 6.15 6.22
CA PHE A 20 2.66 5.30 5.20
C PHE A 20 3.68 4.88 4.12
N VAL A 21 4.44 5.82 3.56
CA VAL A 21 5.47 5.49 2.55
C VAL A 21 6.59 4.63 3.16
N LYS A 22 7.00 4.89 4.40
CA LYS A 22 7.97 4.03 5.10
C LYS A 22 7.43 2.60 5.27
N PHE A 23 6.15 2.46 5.59
CA PHE A 23 5.52 1.15 5.67
C PHE A 23 5.52 0.43 4.31
N LEU A 24 5.22 1.14 3.22
CA LEU A 24 5.31 0.58 1.86
C LEU A 24 6.72 0.09 1.53
N VAL A 25 7.75 0.91 1.79
CA VAL A 25 9.15 0.53 1.55
C VAL A 25 9.52 -0.67 2.41
N TRP A 26 9.16 -0.67 3.69
CA TRP A 26 9.45 -1.79 4.58
C TRP A 26 8.80 -3.09 4.11
N GLN A 27 7.52 -3.06 3.73
CA GLN A 27 6.82 -4.22 3.15
C GLN A 27 7.51 -4.71 1.88
N HIS A 28 7.82 -3.81 0.95
CA HIS A 28 8.49 -4.15 -0.31
C HIS A 28 9.84 -4.86 -0.10
N LEU A 29 10.65 -4.37 0.85
CA LEU A 29 11.91 -5.02 1.22
C LEU A 29 11.69 -6.37 1.90
N ALA A 30 10.70 -6.49 2.78
CA ALA A 30 10.39 -7.73 3.48
C ALA A 30 9.96 -8.84 2.49
N GLU A 31 9.10 -8.49 1.52
CA GLU A 31 8.72 -9.39 0.42
C GLU A 31 9.94 -9.78 -0.42
N ALA A 32 10.82 -8.84 -0.75
CA ALA A 32 12.01 -9.10 -1.55
C ALA A 32 12.96 -10.13 -0.91
N ILE A 33 13.05 -10.17 0.42
CA ILE A 33 13.88 -11.14 1.16
C ILE A 33 13.16 -12.49 1.31
N GLY A 34 11.85 -12.53 1.07
CA GLY A 34 11.02 -13.73 1.12
C GLY A 34 10.32 -13.93 2.45
N CYS A 35 10.13 -12.88 3.25
CA CYS A 35 9.45 -12.96 4.55
C CYS A 35 7.99 -13.42 4.46
N ARG A 36 7.40 -13.46 3.25
CA ARG A 36 6.01 -13.89 3.02
C ARG A 36 5.85 -15.02 1.99
N GLN A 37 6.93 -15.76 1.67
CA GLN A 37 6.88 -16.79 0.63
C GLN A 37 6.38 -18.16 1.14
N GLY A 38 5.19 -18.57 0.64
CA GLY A 38 4.71 -19.96 0.43
C GLY A 38 3.79 -20.58 1.51
N PRO A 39 2.95 -21.60 1.17
CA PRO A 39 2.35 -21.96 -0.12
C PRO A 39 1.01 -21.24 -0.37
N ILE A 40 0.56 -20.43 0.59
CA ILE A 40 -0.58 -19.52 0.53
C ILE A 40 -0.53 -18.59 1.78
N GLY A 41 0.34 -18.86 2.76
CA GLY A 41 0.93 -17.86 3.69
C GLY A 41 1.36 -18.40 5.06
N GLY A 42 1.22 -19.71 5.30
CA GLY A 42 1.41 -20.35 6.61
C GLY A 42 2.74 -21.10 6.83
N HIS A 43 3.81 -20.84 6.07
CA HIS A 43 5.13 -21.44 6.35
C HIS A 43 6.17 -20.45 6.90
N PHE A 44 6.76 -20.84 8.04
CA PHE A 44 7.65 -20.09 8.93
C PHE A 44 9.14 -20.38 8.68
N GLY A 45 9.55 -20.42 7.41
CA GLY A 45 10.96 -20.58 7.05
C GLY A 45 11.76 -19.29 7.24
N VAL A 46 13.07 -19.40 7.47
CA VAL A 46 13.97 -18.25 7.39
C VAL A 46 13.89 -17.67 5.97
N PRO A 47 13.90 -16.33 5.79
CA PRO A 47 13.86 -15.73 4.46
C PRO A 47 14.92 -16.37 3.55
N ASN A 48 14.50 -16.94 2.43
CA ASN A 48 15.38 -17.72 1.55
C ASN A 48 15.67 -17.00 0.22
N ASN A 49 14.87 -15.97 -0.12
CA ASN A 49 15.00 -15.32 -1.42
C ASN A 49 16.27 -14.46 -1.54
N TRP A 50 16.84 -14.01 -0.42
CA TRP A 50 18.08 -13.20 -0.43
C TRP A 50 19.26 -13.94 -1.08
N ARG A 51 19.39 -15.25 -0.87
CA ARG A 51 20.47 -16.05 -1.47
C ARG A 51 20.36 -16.06 -2.99
N TYR A 52 19.16 -16.30 -3.52
CA TYR A 52 18.92 -16.31 -4.96
C TYR A 52 19.12 -14.92 -5.59
N ARG A 53 18.69 -13.86 -4.90
CA ARG A 53 18.76 -12.47 -5.38
C ARG A 53 20.19 -11.91 -5.39
N LEU A 54 21.05 -12.37 -4.45
CA LEU A 54 22.41 -11.87 -4.28
C LEU A 54 23.50 -12.83 -4.80
N SER A 55 23.13 -13.89 -5.52
CA SER A 55 24.09 -14.85 -6.11
C SER A 55 24.21 -14.68 -7.62
N LEU A 56 25.45 -14.55 -8.09
CA LEU A 56 25.78 -14.54 -9.53
C LEU A 56 25.48 -15.88 -10.19
N GLY A 57 25.15 -15.86 -11.48
CA GLY A 57 24.93 -17.06 -12.29
C GLY A 57 23.59 -17.77 -12.02
N THR A 58 22.79 -17.29 -11.09
CA THR A 58 21.45 -17.83 -10.83
C THR A 58 20.48 -17.52 -11.96
N LEU A 59 19.47 -18.37 -12.16
CA LEU A 59 18.49 -18.21 -13.22
C LEU A 59 17.56 -17.00 -12.96
N LYS A 60 17.25 -16.26 -14.03
CA LYS A 60 16.28 -15.16 -14.05
C LYS A 60 15.35 -15.27 -15.25
N TYR A 61 14.16 -14.70 -15.12
CA TYR A 61 13.18 -14.60 -16.21
C TYR A 61 13.10 -13.14 -16.70
N PRO A 62 13.86 -12.76 -17.74
CA PRO A 62 13.85 -11.38 -18.22
C PRO A 62 12.58 -11.08 -19.04
N LEU A 63 12.03 -9.88 -18.88
CA LEU A 63 11.01 -9.37 -19.81
C LEU A 63 11.65 -9.10 -21.18
N LEU A 64 12.90 -8.62 -21.19
CA LEU A 64 13.67 -8.29 -22.39
C LEU A 64 14.69 -9.41 -22.69
N PRO A 65 14.50 -10.23 -23.74
CA PRO A 65 15.29 -11.45 -23.95
C PRO A 65 16.81 -11.24 -24.06
N PHE A 66 17.25 -10.05 -24.50
CA PHE A 66 18.67 -9.72 -24.67
C PHE A 66 19.43 -9.50 -23.35
N LEU A 67 18.74 -9.41 -22.20
CA LEU A 67 19.37 -9.24 -20.89
C LEU A 67 19.91 -10.56 -20.28
N GLY A 68 19.80 -11.68 -21.02
CA GLY A 68 20.32 -12.99 -20.63
C GLY A 68 19.43 -13.74 -19.63
N LYS A 69 19.66 -15.06 -19.51
CA LYS A 69 18.88 -15.95 -18.62
C LYS A 69 19.51 -16.17 -17.24
N THR A 70 20.71 -15.64 -17.02
CA THR A 70 21.45 -15.75 -15.76
C THR A 70 21.72 -14.36 -15.20
N ARG A 71 21.70 -14.24 -13.86
CA ARG A 71 22.03 -12.99 -13.17
C ARG A 71 23.50 -12.66 -13.34
N ASN A 72 23.77 -11.47 -13.86
CA ASN A 72 25.11 -10.94 -14.07
C ASN A 72 25.49 -9.94 -12.97
N LEU A 73 26.68 -9.34 -13.10
CA LEU A 73 27.18 -8.37 -12.13
C LEU A 73 26.28 -7.12 -12.01
N VAL A 74 25.69 -6.66 -13.13
CA VAL A 74 24.78 -5.50 -13.13
C VAL A 74 23.52 -5.82 -12.33
N ASP A 75 22.92 -6.99 -12.52
CA ASP A 75 21.74 -7.41 -11.75
C ASP A 75 22.05 -7.47 -10.25
N LEU A 76 23.21 -8.02 -9.87
CA LEU A 76 23.64 -8.08 -8.48
C LEU A 76 23.79 -6.68 -7.87
N LEU A 77 24.47 -5.77 -8.58
CA LEU A 77 24.66 -4.39 -8.11
C LEU A 77 23.32 -3.67 -7.95
N VAL A 78 22.39 -3.86 -8.89
CA VAL A 78 21.04 -3.29 -8.80
C VAL A 78 20.27 -3.86 -7.59
N HIS A 79 20.36 -5.16 -7.34
CA HIS A 79 19.74 -5.76 -6.15
C HIS A 79 20.34 -5.24 -4.84
N ILE A 80 21.66 -5.02 -4.78
CA ILE A 80 22.30 -4.39 -3.62
C ILE A 80 21.83 -2.94 -3.47
N SER A 81 21.84 -2.15 -4.56
CA SER A 81 21.36 -0.78 -4.56
C SER A 81 19.90 -0.66 -4.12
N PHE A 82 19.05 -1.61 -4.51
CA PHE A 82 17.66 -1.70 -4.07
C PHE A 82 17.56 -1.79 -2.54
N PHE A 83 18.29 -2.71 -1.91
CA PHE A 83 18.28 -2.85 -0.45
C PHE A 83 18.90 -1.66 0.27
N VAL A 84 20.01 -1.12 -0.24
CA VAL A 84 20.68 0.05 0.33
C VAL A 84 19.77 1.28 0.28
N ALA A 85 19.12 1.53 -0.87
CA ALA A 85 18.20 2.64 -1.05
C ALA A 85 16.99 2.54 -0.10
N GLY A 86 16.40 1.35 0.00
CA GLY A 86 15.29 1.10 0.91
C GLY A 86 15.69 1.28 2.39
N ALA A 87 16.82 0.72 2.82
CA ALA A 87 17.32 0.86 4.18
C ALA A 87 17.67 2.33 4.51
N ALA A 88 18.29 3.05 3.57
CA ALA A 88 18.59 4.47 3.72
C ALA A 88 17.32 5.30 3.87
N PHE A 89 16.27 5.00 3.10
CA PHE A 89 14.98 5.68 3.22
C PHE A 89 14.30 5.41 4.59
N LEU A 90 14.31 4.17 5.06
CA LEU A 90 13.71 3.80 6.35
C LEU A 90 14.41 4.51 7.53
N ARG A 91 15.74 4.63 7.45
CA ARG A 91 16.58 5.29 8.46
C ARG A 91 16.48 6.82 8.44
N ALA A 92 16.15 7.42 7.30
CA ALA A 92 16.04 8.88 7.18
C ALA A 92 14.96 9.43 8.11
N LYS A 93 15.27 10.51 8.85
CA LYS A 93 14.30 11.19 9.72
C LYS A 93 13.26 11.95 8.90
N GLU A 94 13.69 12.55 7.81
CA GLU A 94 12.86 13.34 6.92
C GLU A 94 12.52 12.57 5.64
N TYR A 95 11.41 12.97 5.02
CA TYR A 95 10.97 12.41 3.76
C TYR A 95 11.85 12.94 2.62
N GLY A 96 12.64 12.06 2.01
CA GLY A 96 13.48 12.37 0.85
C GLY A 96 13.11 11.52 -0.37
N THR A 97 12.91 12.17 -1.53
CA THR A 97 12.55 11.47 -2.78
C THR A 97 13.73 10.77 -3.45
N ARG A 98 14.98 11.15 -3.14
CA ARG A 98 16.19 10.58 -3.78
C ARG A 98 16.27 9.06 -3.62
N SER A 99 16.09 8.56 -2.40
CA SER A 99 16.14 7.12 -2.12
C SER A 99 14.97 6.37 -2.77
N ILE A 100 13.78 6.97 -2.78
CA ILE A 100 12.60 6.38 -3.44
C ILE A 100 12.81 6.31 -4.96
N ARG A 101 13.36 7.37 -5.57
CA ARG A 101 13.67 7.39 -7.01
C ARG A 101 14.69 6.31 -7.37
N LEU A 102 15.74 6.15 -6.57
CA LEU A 102 16.71 5.08 -6.76
C LEU A 102 16.06 3.70 -6.61
N LEU A 103 15.19 3.52 -5.61
CA LEU A 103 14.43 2.28 -5.42
C LEU A 103 13.55 1.96 -6.64
N CYS A 104 12.82 2.96 -7.16
CA CYS A 104 11.99 2.83 -8.36
C CYS A 104 12.83 2.53 -9.61
N ALA A 105 14.00 3.16 -9.76
CA ALA A 105 14.91 2.86 -10.86
C ALA A 105 15.42 1.41 -10.79
N CYS A 106 15.75 0.93 -9.59
CA CYS A 106 16.12 -0.46 -9.37
C CYS A 106 14.95 -1.41 -9.69
N ASP A 107 13.73 -1.12 -9.24
CA ASP A 107 12.54 -1.92 -9.55
C ASP A 107 12.23 -1.95 -11.05
N ALA A 108 12.37 -0.82 -11.74
CA ALA A 108 12.18 -0.76 -13.19
C ALA A 108 13.19 -1.64 -13.93
N TRP A 109 14.46 -1.61 -13.50
CA TRP A 109 15.48 -2.52 -14.02
C TRP A 109 15.14 -3.98 -13.73
N ILE A 110 14.78 -4.32 -12.48
CA ILE A 110 14.44 -5.68 -12.06
C ILE A 110 13.20 -6.18 -12.81
N CYS A 111 12.20 -5.33 -13.05
CA CYS A 111 11.04 -5.66 -13.90
C CYS A 111 11.48 -6.06 -15.32
N CYS A 112 12.44 -5.33 -15.89
CA CYS A 112 12.95 -5.63 -17.22
C CYS A 112 13.87 -6.87 -17.27
N SER A 113 14.75 -7.02 -16.29
CA SER A 113 15.83 -8.01 -16.31
C SER A 113 15.48 -9.32 -15.60
N ASP A 114 14.56 -9.28 -14.64
CA ASP A 114 14.24 -10.38 -13.74
C ASP A 114 12.83 -10.27 -13.14
N LEU A 115 11.82 -10.56 -13.97
CA LEU A 115 10.41 -10.58 -13.58
C LEU A 115 10.16 -11.52 -12.40
N SER A 116 10.93 -12.62 -12.30
CA SER A 116 10.78 -13.55 -11.17
C SER A 116 11.00 -12.85 -9.84
N GLN A 117 12.04 -12.01 -9.75
CA GLN A 117 12.34 -11.23 -8.55
C GLN A 117 11.45 -10.01 -8.37
N PHE A 118 10.99 -9.40 -9.46
CA PHE A 118 10.00 -8.31 -9.42
C PHE A 118 8.68 -8.78 -8.81
N PHE A 119 8.13 -9.91 -9.27
CA PHE A 119 6.90 -10.48 -8.72
C PHE A 119 7.10 -11.07 -7.32
N ALA A 120 8.25 -11.69 -7.05
CA ALA A 120 8.58 -12.22 -5.73
C ALA A 120 8.62 -11.14 -4.64
N SER A 121 9.02 -9.91 -4.97
CA SER A 121 8.94 -8.77 -4.05
C SER A 121 7.59 -8.04 -4.07
N SER A 122 6.57 -8.60 -4.71
CA SER A 122 5.29 -7.91 -4.96
C SER A 122 5.47 -6.53 -5.63
N GLY A 123 6.45 -6.41 -6.53
CA GLY A 123 6.78 -5.18 -7.23
C GLY A 123 5.61 -4.60 -8.01
N HIS A 124 4.74 -5.46 -8.56
CA HIS A 124 3.50 -5.03 -9.23
C HIS A 124 2.58 -4.20 -8.32
N ALA A 125 2.55 -4.49 -7.01
CA ALA A 125 1.74 -3.78 -6.04
C ALA A 125 2.45 -2.51 -5.56
N TYR A 126 3.72 -2.61 -5.16
CA TYR A 126 4.43 -1.50 -4.52
C TYR A 126 5.02 -0.48 -5.48
N PHE A 127 5.43 -0.89 -6.68
CA PHE A 127 6.12 -0.01 -7.63
C PHE A 127 5.28 1.22 -7.99
N SER A 128 4.00 1.05 -8.34
CA SER A 128 3.12 2.17 -8.73
C SER A 128 2.91 3.18 -7.59
N MET A 129 2.74 2.69 -6.36
CA MET A 129 2.60 3.53 -5.18
C MET A 129 3.89 4.28 -4.83
N LEU A 130 5.04 3.59 -4.87
CA LEU A 130 6.35 4.20 -4.60
C LEU A 130 6.77 5.17 -5.70
N PHE A 131 6.46 4.85 -6.96
CA PHE A 131 6.67 5.76 -8.08
C PHE A 131 5.83 7.03 -7.93
N SER A 132 4.56 6.91 -7.53
CA SER A 132 3.70 8.05 -7.22
C SER A 132 4.26 8.91 -6.07
N ALA A 133 4.91 8.28 -5.09
CA ALA A 133 5.59 8.99 -4.00
C ALA A 133 6.80 9.82 -4.49
N CYS A 134 7.36 9.57 -5.68
CA CYS A 134 8.46 10.40 -6.21
C CYS A 134 8.04 11.83 -6.59
N PHE A 135 6.73 12.08 -6.71
CA PHE A 135 6.16 13.35 -7.15
C PHE A 135 5.81 14.29 -5.98
N PRO A 136 5.83 15.61 -6.21
CA PRO A 136 5.31 16.61 -5.27
C PRO A 136 3.82 16.41 -4.94
N GLU A 137 3.38 16.96 -3.80
CA GLU A 137 1.99 16.84 -3.34
C GLU A 137 0.98 17.44 -4.32
N ASN A 138 1.29 18.64 -4.82
CA ASN A 138 0.49 19.37 -5.79
C ASN A 138 0.46 18.72 -7.18
N GLN A 139 1.27 17.69 -7.43
CA GLN A 139 1.31 16.93 -8.69
C GLN A 139 0.60 15.57 -8.57
N GLY A 140 -0.25 15.39 -7.57
CA GLY A 140 -1.13 14.22 -7.49
C GLY A 140 -0.47 12.97 -6.92
N ARG A 141 0.61 13.09 -6.13
CA ARG A 141 1.26 11.92 -5.49
C ARG A 141 0.27 11.02 -4.74
N LEU A 142 -0.67 11.62 -4.01
CA LEU A 142 -1.67 10.90 -3.23
C LEU A 142 -2.70 10.22 -4.12
N ALA A 143 -3.15 10.92 -5.18
CA ALA A 143 -4.06 10.35 -6.17
C ALA A 143 -3.42 9.15 -6.89
N GLY A 144 -2.13 9.20 -7.20
CA GLY A 144 -1.39 8.09 -7.79
C GLY A 144 -1.32 6.86 -6.87
N ILE A 145 -0.98 7.07 -5.58
CA ILE A 145 -0.99 5.99 -4.57
C ILE A 145 -2.39 5.38 -4.43
N GLN A 146 -3.41 6.22 -4.31
CA GLN A 146 -4.80 5.80 -4.17
C GLN A 146 -5.27 5.01 -5.40
N THR A 147 -4.90 5.44 -6.60
CA THR A 147 -5.17 4.72 -7.86
C THR A 147 -4.49 3.35 -7.86
N GLY A 148 -3.23 3.27 -7.44
CA GLY A 148 -2.51 2.00 -7.29
C GLY A 148 -3.21 1.03 -6.35
N LEU A 149 -3.67 1.52 -5.18
CA LEU A 149 -4.43 0.72 -4.22
C LEU A 149 -5.78 0.24 -4.78
N ILE A 150 -6.52 1.13 -5.45
CA ILE A 150 -7.80 0.83 -6.09
C ILE A 150 -7.61 -0.29 -7.12
N LEU A 151 -6.64 -0.15 -8.03
CA LEU A 151 -6.39 -1.14 -9.07
C LEU A 151 -5.94 -2.48 -8.45
N GLN A 152 -5.03 -2.45 -7.48
CA GLN A 152 -4.55 -3.65 -6.80
C GLN A 152 -5.70 -4.46 -6.20
N TRP A 153 -6.57 -3.81 -5.42
CA TRP A 153 -7.68 -4.48 -4.74
C TRP A 153 -8.79 -4.88 -5.71
N LEU A 154 -9.12 -4.03 -6.69
CA LEU A 154 -10.10 -4.34 -7.72
C LEU A 154 -9.71 -5.60 -8.51
N PHE A 155 -8.48 -5.66 -9.02
CA PHE A 155 -8.00 -6.81 -9.78
C PHE A 155 -7.75 -8.03 -8.89
N ALA A 156 -7.38 -7.84 -7.61
CA ALA A 156 -7.35 -8.92 -6.64
C ALA A 156 -8.75 -9.51 -6.38
N GLY A 157 -9.81 -8.71 -6.45
CA GLY A 157 -11.20 -9.16 -6.41
C GLY A 157 -11.59 -9.94 -7.68
N ILE A 158 -11.24 -9.41 -8.86
CA ILE A 158 -11.53 -10.07 -10.15
C ILE A 158 -10.88 -11.46 -10.20
N GLY A 159 -9.63 -11.58 -9.76
CA GLY A 159 -8.92 -12.87 -9.67
C GLY A 159 -9.57 -13.89 -8.72
N LYS A 160 -10.52 -13.47 -7.88
CA LYS A 160 -11.24 -14.30 -6.92
C LYS A 160 -12.68 -14.63 -7.31
N LEU A 161 -13.18 -14.09 -8.44
CA LEU A 161 -14.55 -14.35 -8.89
C LEU A 161 -14.78 -15.78 -9.41
N GLY A 162 -13.72 -16.41 -9.92
CA GLY A 162 -13.85 -17.70 -10.58
C GLY A 162 -14.02 -18.89 -9.64
N PRO A 163 -14.49 -20.03 -10.17
CA PRO A 163 -14.70 -21.25 -9.39
C PRO A 163 -13.40 -21.80 -8.79
N TRP A 164 -12.23 -21.46 -9.32
CA TRP A 164 -10.95 -21.87 -8.72
C TRP A 164 -10.77 -21.30 -7.31
N PHE A 165 -11.30 -20.11 -7.02
CA PHE A 165 -11.08 -19.47 -5.73
C PHE A 165 -11.80 -20.19 -4.59
N THR A 166 -12.90 -20.90 -4.88
CA THR A 166 -13.58 -21.74 -3.89
C THR A 166 -12.70 -22.91 -3.43
N TYR A 167 -11.78 -23.38 -4.26
CA TYR A 167 -10.80 -24.41 -3.90
C TYR A 167 -9.57 -23.86 -3.17
N VAL A 168 -9.27 -22.57 -3.33
CA VAL A 168 -8.08 -21.92 -2.73
C VAL A 168 -8.38 -21.35 -1.35
N ASN A 169 -9.55 -20.75 -1.17
CA ASN A 169 -9.86 -19.97 0.02
C ASN A 169 -9.89 -20.82 1.30
N ALA A 170 -10.50 -22.01 1.25
CA ALA A 170 -10.59 -22.87 2.42
C ALA A 170 -9.21 -23.37 2.90
N PRO A 171 -8.33 -23.94 2.05
CA PRO A 171 -6.95 -24.23 2.43
C PRO A 171 -6.20 -23.01 2.96
N PHE A 172 -6.42 -21.82 2.39
CA PHE A 172 -5.78 -20.60 2.86
C PHE A 172 -6.17 -20.23 4.29
N MET A 173 -7.46 -20.19 4.57
CA MET A 173 -7.95 -19.86 5.91
C MET A 173 -7.43 -20.84 6.96
N LEU A 174 -7.42 -22.14 6.61
CA LEU A 174 -6.99 -23.23 7.48
C LEU A 174 -5.47 -23.28 7.69
N GLN A 175 -4.67 -22.54 6.90
CA GLN A 175 -3.24 -22.33 7.15
C GLN A 175 -2.97 -21.26 8.21
N SER A 176 -3.95 -20.43 8.58
CA SER A 176 -3.75 -19.41 9.60
C SER A 176 -3.53 -20.06 10.97
N ARG A 177 -2.61 -19.53 11.79
CA ARG A 177 -2.33 -20.06 13.14
C ARG A 177 -3.58 -20.10 14.04
N LEU A 178 -4.54 -19.21 13.79
CA LEU A 178 -5.77 -19.12 14.58
C LEU A 178 -6.78 -20.22 14.21
N LEU A 179 -6.79 -20.67 12.95
CA LEU A 179 -7.78 -21.61 12.42
C LEU A 179 -7.18 -23.00 12.14
N ALA A 180 -5.86 -23.12 12.17
CA ALA A 180 -5.15 -24.38 11.96
C ALA A 180 -5.58 -25.45 12.99
N GLY A 181 -5.80 -26.67 12.51
CA GLY A 181 -6.21 -27.81 13.35
C GLY A 181 -7.69 -27.86 13.72
N GLN A 182 -8.49 -26.85 13.37
CA GLN A 182 -9.93 -26.83 13.65
C GLN A 182 -10.71 -27.72 12.67
N ARG A 183 -10.83 -29.01 13.00
CA ARG A 183 -11.53 -30.01 12.16
C ARG A 183 -12.99 -29.66 11.86
N TRP A 184 -13.69 -29.04 12.80
CA TRP A 184 -15.08 -28.62 12.60
C TRP A 184 -15.18 -27.58 11.47
N LEU A 185 -14.26 -26.60 11.45
CA LEU A 185 -14.19 -25.58 10.43
C LEU A 185 -13.75 -26.16 9.08
N PHE A 186 -12.80 -27.11 9.10
CA PHE A 186 -12.42 -27.87 7.91
C PHE A 186 -13.66 -28.52 7.26
N ASN A 187 -14.46 -29.26 8.04
CA ASN A 187 -15.65 -29.95 7.54
C ASN A 187 -16.77 -28.99 7.10
N LEU A 188 -16.80 -27.76 7.63
CA LEU A 188 -17.72 -26.72 7.17
C LEU A 188 -17.34 -26.14 5.82
N LEU A 189 -16.04 -26.05 5.50
CA LEU A 189 -15.53 -25.41 4.29
C LEU A 189 -15.24 -26.41 3.16
N VAL A 190 -14.90 -27.65 3.52
CA VAL A 190 -14.47 -28.72 2.61
C VAL A 190 -15.25 -30.00 2.93
N LYS A 191 -15.63 -30.78 1.90
CA LYS A 191 -16.49 -31.97 2.06
C LYS A 191 -15.88 -33.04 2.97
N SER A 192 -14.62 -33.41 2.77
CA SER A 192 -13.94 -34.38 3.62
C SER A 192 -12.42 -34.30 3.47
N PRO A 193 -11.63 -34.95 4.34
CA PRO A 193 -10.17 -35.02 4.19
C PRO A 193 -9.70 -35.71 2.91
N THR A 194 -10.52 -36.56 2.30
CA THR A 194 -10.21 -37.29 1.06
C THR A 194 -10.85 -36.66 -0.18
N ASP A 195 -11.83 -35.78 -0.01
CA ASP A 195 -12.48 -34.99 -1.06
C ASP A 195 -12.39 -33.50 -0.72
N LEU A 196 -11.40 -32.83 -1.34
CA LEU A 196 -11.12 -31.41 -1.13
C LEU A 196 -12.08 -30.46 -1.85
N GLN A 197 -13.20 -30.97 -2.40
CA GLN A 197 -14.23 -30.10 -2.97
C GLN A 197 -14.82 -29.17 -1.90
N PRO A 198 -15.08 -27.90 -2.26
CA PRO A 198 -15.71 -26.96 -1.34
C PRO A 198 -17.15 -27.38 -1.05
N THR A 199 -17.60 -27.12 0.17
CA THR A 199 -19.03 -27.16 0.50
C THR A 199 -19.73 -25.91 -0.05
N ALA A 200 -21.05 -25.86 -0.02
CA ALA A 200 -21.80 -24.65 -0.37
C ALA A 200 -21.39 -23.45 0.52
N LEU A 201 -21.14 -23.69 1.81
CA LEU A 201 -20.64 -22.68 2.72
C LEU A 201 -19.21 -22.25 2.37
N GLY A 202 -18.32 -23.19 2.05
CA GLY A 202 -16.95 -22.89 1.61
C GLY A 202 -16.92 -22.01 0.36
N ALA A 203 -17.77 -22.32 -0.62
CA ALA A 203 -17.95 -21.50 -1.81
C ALA A 203 -18.50 -20.10 -1.48
N ALA A 204 -19.52 -20.01 -0.62
CA ALA A 204 -20.09 -18.73 -0.18
C ALA A 204 -19.05 -17.85 0.53
N VAL A 205 -18.25 -18.42 1.44
CA VAL A 205 -17.17 -17.71 2.15
C VAL A 205 -16.09 -17.23 1.16
N ALA A 206 -15.74 -18.04 0.15
CA ALA A 206 -14.78 -17.64 -0.88
C ALA A 206 -15.28 -16.44 -1.69
N HIS A 207 -16.56 -16.44 -2.11
CA HIS A 207 -17.14 -15.30 -2.82
C HIS A 207 -17.36 -14.07 -1.92
N ALA A 208 -17.65 -14.26 -0.64
CA ALA A 208 -17.69 -13.16 0.33
C ALA A 208 -16.31 -12.51 0.49
N ALA A 209 -15.24 -13.30 0.55
CA ALA A 209 -13.88 -12.78 0.56
C ALA A 209 -13.56 -12.00 -0.73
N ALA A 210 -14.01 -12.48 -1.89
CA ALA A 210 -13.91 -11.71 -3.14
C ALA A 210 -14.70 -10.39 -3.09
N ALA A 211 -15.88 -10.38 -2.46
CA ALA A 211 -16.71 -9.19 -2.32
C ALA A 211 -16.04 -8.10 -1.46
N VAL A 212 -15.36 -8.49 -0.37
CA VAL A 212 -14.63 -7.57 0.51
C VAL A 212 -13.53 -6.81 -0.24
N GLU A 213 -12.91 -7.44 -1.24
CA GLU A 213 -11.88 -6.80 -2.07
C GLU A 213 -12.43 -5.62 -2.90
N TYR A 214 -13.74 -5.56 -3.15
CA TYR A 214 -14.38 -4.41 -3.82
C TYR A 214 -14.78 -3.30 -2.86
N VAL A 215 -14.96 -3.61 -1.56
CA VAL A 215 -15.37 -2.62 -0.57
C VAL A 215 -14.28 -1.56 -0.38
N ALA A 216 -13.00 -1.95 -0.30
CA ALA A 216 -11.92 -0.99 -0.09
C ALA A 216 -11.71 -0.03 -1.29
N PRO A 217 -11.67 -0.48 -2.56
CA PRO A 217 -11.69 0.42 -3.71
C PRO A 217 -12.85 1.41 -3.68
N LEU A 218 -14.07 0.97 -3.37
CA LEU A 218 -15.23 1.84 -3.28
C LEU A 218 -15.06 2.89 -2.17
N ALA A 219 -14.60 2.47 -0.99
CA ALA A 219 -14.31 3.38 0.11
C ALA A 219 -13.23 4.42 -0.25
N LEU A 220 -12.23 4.03 -1.05
CA LEU A 220 -11.21 4.94 -1.56
C LEU A 220 -11.75 5.86 -2.65
N MET A 221 -12.65 5.42 -3.53
CA MET A 221 -13.22 6.25 -4.60
C MET A 221 -14.12 7.38 -4.08
N PHE A 222 -14.76 7.20 -2.92
CA PHE A 222 -15.70 8.16 -2.35
C PHE A 222 -15.18 8.74 -1.03
N PRO A 223 -14.17 9.63 -1.06
CA PRO A 223 -13.70 10.28 0.16
C PRO A 223 -14.86 11.08 0.78
N ARG A 224 -15.11 10.84 2.08
CA ARG A 224 -16.12 11.61 2.82
C ARG A 224 -15.76 13.09 2.72
N ARG A 225 -16.67 13.91 2.17
CA ARG A 225 -16.57 15.36 2.35
C ARG A 225 -16.52 15.62 3.87
N PRO A 226 -15.56 16.42 4.37
CA PRO A 226 -15.68 16.91 5.72
C PRO A 226 -17.05 17.61 5.82
N ALA A 227 -17.82 17.28 6.86
CA ALA A 227 -19.09 17.95 7.09
C ALA A 227 -18.86 19.47 7.04
N PRO A 228 -19.73 20.24 6.36
CA PRO A 228 -19.61 21.68 6.39
C PRO A 228 -19.59 22.10 7.87
N ARG A 229 -18.49 22.74 8.29
CA ARG A 229 -18.41 23.32 9.62
C ARG A 229 -19.61 24.26 9.72
N SER A 230 -20.48 23.99 10.70
CA SER A 230 -21.45 24.96 11.19
C SER A 230 -20.73 26.32 11.24
N LEU A 231 -21.20 27.27 10.42
CA LEU A 231 -20.74 28.64 10.46
C LEU A 231 -20.86 29.07 11.93
N ALA A 232 -19.73 29.34 12.57
CA ALA A 232 -19.75 29.98 13.87
C ALA A 232 -20.66 31.23 13.74
N PRO A 233 -21.55 31.50 14.71
CA PRO A 233 -22.43 32.66 14.64
C PRO A 233 -21.55 33.89 14.40
N SER A 234 -21.89 34.65 13.35
CA SER A 234 -21.23 35.92 13.06
C SER A 234 -21.14 36.74 14.34
N PRO A 235 -19.97 37.34 14.66
CA PRO A 235 -19.88 38.23 15.80
C PRO A 235 -20.95 39.29 15.64
N THR A 236 -21.84 39.38 16.63
CA THR A 236 -22.81 40.47 16.77
C THR A 236 -22.04 41.78 16.64
N PRO A 237 -22.47 42.72 15.78
CA PRO A 237 -21.84 44.02 15.70
C PRO A 237 -21.95 44.67 17.08
N THR A 238 -20.80 44.90 17.70
CA THR A 238 -20.68 45.78 18.85
C THR A 238 -21.21 47.15 18.44
N GLU A 239 -22.21 47.64 19.18
CA GLU A 239 -22.67 49.02 19.15
C GLU A 239 -21.52 49.95 19.58
N GLU A 240 -20.62 50.29 18.65
CA GLU A 240 -19.78 51.48 18.75
C GLU A 240 -20.37 52.54 17.84
N GLY A 241 -21.05 53.53 18.43
CA GLY A 241 -21.62 54.63 17.66
C GLY A 241 -22.62 55.51 18.40
N ALA A 242 -22.37 55.84 19.67
CA ALA A 242 -23.04 56.95 20.34
C ALA A 242 -22.08 58.17 20.34
N GLU A 243 -21.86 58.74 19.16
CA GLU A 243 -21.16 60.02 19.02
C GLU A 243 -22.05 61.16 19.52
N SER A 244 -21.65 61.66 20.70
CA SER A 244 -21.73 63.03 21.21
C SER A 244 -22.10 64.10 20.17
N GLY A 245 -23.35 64.58 20.22
CA GLY A 245 -23.76 65.84 19.59
C GLY A 245 -23.29 67.03 20.42
N ALA A 246 -22.36 67.83 19.87
CA ALA A 246 -22.06 69.18 20.33
C ALA A 246 -22.81 70.20 19.45
N PRO A 247 -23.42 71.26 20.01
CA PRO A 247 -24.13 72.28 19.24
C PRO A 247 -23.16 73.33 18.66
N PRO A 248 -23.56 74.08 17.62
CA PRO A 248 -22.74 75.11 17.01
C PRO A 248 -22.79 76.40 17.84
N GLU A 249 -21.63 77.01 18.05
CA GLU A 249 -21.51 78.39 18.55
C GLU A 249 -21.90 79.37 17.42
N GLU A 250 -23.01 80.09 17.61
CA GLU A 250 -23.31 81.34 16.92
C GLU A 250 -22.64 82.51 17.65
N GLY A 251 -22.07 83.43 16.89
CA GLY A 251 -21.15 84.46 17.36
C GLY A 251 -21.76 85.68 18.05
N ALA A 252 -20.85 86.46 18.65
CA ALA A 252 -20.86 87.92 18.81
C ALA A 252 -19.42 88.40 19.06
#